data_AF-A0A9N9NBZ0-F1
#
_entry.id   AF-A0A9N9NBZ0-F1
#
_cell.length_a   1.000
_cell.length_b   1.000
_cell.length_c   1.000
_cell.angle_alpha   90.00
_cell.angle_beta   90.00
_cell.angle_gamma   90.00
#
_symmetry.space_group_name_H-M   'P 1'
#
loop_
_entity.id
_entity.type
_entity.pdbx_description
1 polymer ?
#
loop_
_entity_poly.entity_id
_entity_poly.type
_entity_poly.pdbx_seq_one_letter_code
_entity_poly.pdbx_strand_id
1 'polypeptide(L)'
;MGVSICIYVFKYIKSYNTTINQKDGILVDGKFGISDTSPFFVWENKNYSQEISELLNGEEVTIKAYIKESDRNKSAIKFDKIEIRFKSIDNGMQNEIDSELKNFDVTMIHLGNSYYRYGDKFYVIRNDQAIEIYYSFKKDKEVYKKINMSDIMLSPYTMWKIKLKSNSVDFSRLKAYKDKVDLELIGHGTYVHSDDINKNYYQELLT
;
A
#
# COMPACT_ATOMS: atom_id res chain seq x y z
N MET A 1 8.45 -29.60 18.16
CA MET A 1 8.83 -28.78 19.35
C MET A 1 8.84 -27.34 18.91
N GLY A 2 7.76 -26.61 19.19
CA GLY A 2 7.57 -25.27 18.67
C GLY A 2 6.68 -24.50 19.62
N VAL A 3 7.29 -23.70 20.47
CA VAL A 3 6.68 -22.58 21.22
C VAL A 3 7.86 -21.76 21.74
N SER A 4 8.23 -20.61 21.13
CA SER A 4 9.02 -19.60 21.88
C SER A 4 9.28 -18.22 21.21
N ILE A 5 8.78 -17.89 20.02
CA ILE A 5 9.08 -16.57 19.40
C ILE A 5 7.88 -15.61 19.47
N CYS A 6 6.64 -16.09 19.30
CA CYS A 6 5.44 -15.23 19.36
C CYS A 6 5.19 -14.57 20.72
N ILE A 7 5.63 -15.17 21.84
CA ILE A 7 5.42 -14.61 23.18
C ILE A 7 6.39 -13.46 23.47
N TYR A 8 7.61 -13.49 22.94
CA TYR A 8 8.60 -12.43 23.18
C TYR A 8 8.22 -11.11 22.49
N VAL A 9 7.69 -11.18 21.28
CA VAL A 9 7.22 -9.99 20.55
C VAL A 9 6.00 -9.36 21.24
N PHE A 10 5.02 -10.17 21.66
CA PHE A 10 3.83 -9.66 22.37
C PHE A 10 4.13 -9.11 23.77
N LYS A 11 5.11 -9.68 24.49
CA LYS A 11 5.50 -9.19 25.83
C LYS A 11 6.26 -7.86 25.76
N TYR A 12 7.03 -7.62 24.69
CA TYR A 12 7.67 -6.33 24.43
C TYR A 12 6.67 -5.24 24.01
N ILE A 13 5.61 -5.61 23.27
CA ILE A 13 4.58 -4.66 22.83
C ILE A 13 3.67 -4.23 23.99
N LYS A 14 3.36 -5.13 24.94
CA LYS A 14 2.59 -4.74 26.16
C LYS A 14 3.35 -3.79 27.09
N SER A 15 4.69 -3.74 27.02
CA SER A 15 5.49 -2.73 27.72
C SER A 15 5.61 -1.39 26.98
N TYR A 16 5.12 -1.30 25.73
CA TYR A 16 5.06 -0.03 24.97
C TYR A 16 3.86 0.85 25.37
N ASN A 17 3.37 0.69 26.58
CA ASN A 17 2.54 1.70 27.22
C ASN A 17 3.45 2.73 27.92
N THR A 18 4.35 3.38 27.18
CA THR A 18 5.24 4.42 27.74
C THR A 18 5.64 5.46 26.70
N THR A 19 5.27 6.71 27.02
CA THR A 19 6.04 7.94 26.85
C THR A 19 6.70 8.18 25.48
N ILE A 20 6.17 9.18 24.76
CA ILE A 20 6.82 9.85 23.62
C ILE A 20 8.28 10.10 23.98
N ASN A 21 9.17 9.23 23.51
CA ASN A 21 10.61 9.35 23.68
C ASN A 21 11.19 9.85 22.35
N GLN A 22 12.38 10.44 22.39
CA GLN A 22 13.13 11.02 21.25
C GLN A 22 13.25 10.17 19.96
N LYS A 23 12.74 8.94 19.95
CA LYS A 23 12.72 7.97 18.85
C LYS A 23 11.69 8.30 17.75
N ASP A 24 10.70 9.14 18.03
CA ASP A 24 9.71 9.58 17.02
C ASP A 24 10.26 10.69 16.09
N GLY A 25 11.46 11.22 16.36
CA GLY A 25 12.06 12.31 15.57
C GLY A 25 12.63 11.91 14.20
N ILE A 26 12.58 10.62 13.83
CA ILE A 26 13.16 10.09 12.58
C ILE A 26 12.06 9.60 11.60
N LEU A 27 10.83 9.41 12.07
CA LEU A 27 9.72 9.04 11.20
C LEU A 27 9.26 10.25 10.40
N VAL A 28 9.28 10.11 9.09
CA VAL A 28 8.84 11.16 8.17
C VAL A 28 7.48 10.75 7.62
N ASP A 29 6.50 11.65 7.77
CA ASP A 29 5.21 11.53 7.10
C ASP A 29 5.38 11.73 5.59
N GLY A 30 4.79 10.83 4.81
CA GLY A 30 4.95 10.75 3.38
C GLY A 30 3.62 10.66 2.66
N LYS A 31 3.47 11.51 1.64
CA LYS A 31 2.46 11.33 0.59
C LYS A 31 3.08 10.55 -0.55
N PHE A 32 2.33 9.60 -1.08
CA PHE A 32 2.77 8.72 -2.15
C PHE A 32 1.75 8.74 -3.27
N GLY A 33 2.13 9.23 -4.45
CA GLY A 33 1.22 9.35 -5.60
C GLY A 33 0.20 10.49 -5.47
N ILE A 34 0.34 11.38 -4.48
CA ILE A 34 -0.54 12.52 -4.25
C ILE A 34 0.27 13.80 -4.43
N SER A 35 -0.21 14.73 -5.27
CA SER A 35 0.44 16.05 -5.50
C SER A 35 1.91 15.94 -5.92
N ASP A 36 2.14 15.34 -7.09
CA ASP A 36 3.46 15.18 -7.76
C ASP A 36 4.50 14.33 -7.01
N THR A 37 4.10 13.61 -5.97
CA THR A 37 4.94 12.61 -5.30
C THR A 37 4.90 11.26 -6.01
N SER A 38 6.01 10.52 -5.98
CA SER A 38 6.04 9.14 -6.49
C SER A 38 5.08 8.24 -5.69
N PRO A 39 4.36 7.32 -6.36
CA PRO A 39 3.50 6.33 -5.70
C PRO A 39 4.32 5.36 -4.84
N PHE A 40 3.64 4.56 -4.00
CA PHE A 40 4.29 3.47 -3.29
C PHE A 40 4.86 2.44 -4.26
N PHE A 41 4.12 2.15 -5.33
CA PHE A 41 4.45 1.18 -6.36
C PHE A 41 3.69 1.49 -7.66
N VAL A 42 4.27 1.12 -8.81
CA VAL A 42 3.63 1.21 -10.13
C VAL A 42 3.61 -0.17 -10.78
N TRP A 43 2.43 -0.67 -11.10
CA TRP A 43 2.24 -1.79 -12.01
C TRP A 43 2.08 -1.23 -13.42
N GLU A 44 3.20 -1.12 -14.14
CA GLU A 44 3.22 -0.63 -15.51
C GLU A 44 2.45 -1.59 -16.44
N ASN A 45 1.61 -1.04 -17.31
CA ASN A 45 0.76 -1.80 -18.23
C ASN A 45 1.55 -2.82 -19.05
N LYS A 46 2.73 -2.42 -19.54
CA LYS A 46 3.60 -3.27 -20.36
C LYS A 46 3.97 -4.61 -19.69
N ASN A 47 3.96 -4.65 -18.34
CA ASN A 47 4.34 -5.82 -17.55
C ASN A 47 3.13 -6.51 -16.88
N TYR A 48 2.02 -5.78 -16.67
CA TYR A 48 0.84 -6.22 -15.91
C TYR A 48 -0.47 -6.02 -16.69
N SER A 49 -0.41 -6.06 -18.02
CA SER A 49 -1.56 -5.76 -18.90
C SER A 49 -2.73 -6.72 -18.67
N GLN A 50 -2.44 -7.98 -18.34
CA GLN A 50 -3.47 -8.97 -18.04
C GLN A 50 -4.25 -8.59 -16.78
N GLU A 51 -3.56 -8.39 -15.65
CA GLU A 51 -4.20 -8.05 -14.38
C GLU A 51 -4.94 -6.70 -14.46
N ILE A 52 -4.37 -5.71 -15.16
CA ILE A 52 -5.02 -4.42 -15.34
C ILE A 52 -6.29 -4.58 -16.19
N SER A 53 -6.23 -5.35 -17.28
CA SER A 53 -7.40 -5.62 -18.12
C SER A 53 -8.48 -6.39 -17.36
N GLU A 54 -8.12 -7.41 -16.59
CA GLU A 54 -9.05 -8.21 -15.77
C GLU A 54 -9.74 -7.32 -14.73
N LEU A 55 -8.99 -6.45 -14.05
CA LEU A 55 -9.55 -5.53 -13.07
C LEU A 55 -10.53 -4.52 -13.71
N LEU A 56 -10.20 -3.98 -14.88
CA LEU A 56 -11.08 -3.09 -15.66
C LEU A 56 -12.26 -3.82 -16.30
N ASN A 57 -12.23 -5.15 -16.35
CA ASN A 57 -13.37 -6.00 -16.74
C ASN A 57 -14.28 -6.33 -15.55
N GLY A 58 -13.90 -5.95 -14.33
CA GLY A 58 -14.65 -6.24 -13.10
C GLY A 58 -14.27 -7.55 -12.41
N GLU A 59 -13.17 -8.17 -12.86
CA GLU A 59 -12.64 -9.38 -12.25
C GLU A 59 -11.83 -9.04 -10.99
N GLU A 60 -11.68 -10.03 -10.10
CA GLU A 60 -10.78 -9.92 -8.95
C GLU A 60 -9.39 -10.36 -9.37
N VAL A 61 -8.39 -9.53 -9.11
CA VAL A 61 -7.00 -9.81 -9.46
C VAL A 61 -6.15 -9.94 -8.22
N THR A 62 -5.08 -10.73 -8.31
CA THR A 62 -4.06 -10.84 -7.26
C THR A 62 -2.72 -10.41 -7.84
N ILE A 63 -2.18 -9.30 -7.35
CA ILE A 63 -1.01 -8.62 -7.92
C ILE A 63 0.02 -8.31 -6.83
N LYS A 64 1.31 -8.36 -7.15
CA LYS A 64 2.39 -8.21 -6.17
C LYS A 64 3.10 -6.86 -6.31
N ALA A 65 3.26 -6.15 -5.20
CA ALA A 65 4.14 -4.98 -5.11
C ALA A 65 5.51 -5.43 -4.60
N TYR A 66 6.51 -5.44 -5.48
CA TYR A 66 7.85 -5.95 -5.16
C TYR A 66 8.68 -4.91 -4.39
N ILE A 67 9.10 -5.26 -3.16
CA ILE A 67 9.94 -4.39 -2.32
C ILE A 67 11.25 -3.95 -3.00
N LYS A 68 11.75 -4.71 -3.98
CA LYS A 68 12.98 -4.36 -4.73
C LYS A 68 12.84 -3.07 -5.55
N GLU A 69 11.62 -2.68 -5.88
CA GLU A 69 11.32 -1.48 -6.68
C GLU A 69 10.93 -0.28 -5.79
N SER A 70 10.96 -0.45 -4.47
CA SER A 70 10.68 0.65 -3.53
C SER A 70 11.69 1.80 -3.65
N ASP A 71 11.27 3.03 -3.36
CA ASP A 71 12.10 4.24 -3.41
C ASP A 71 13.29 4.17 -2.46
N ARG A 72 14.53 4.07 -2.97
CA ARG A 72 15.76 3.84 -2.20
C ARG A 72 16.02 4.85 -1.08
N ASN A 73 15.48 6.06 -1.19
CA ASN A 73 15.65 7.10 -0.18
C ASN A 73 14.67 6.94 0.99
N LYS A 74 13.68 6.06 0.85
CA LYS A 74 12.65 5.79 1.84
C LYS A 74 12.74 4.33 2.31
N SER A 75 13.07 4.17 3.58
CA SER A 75 13.16 2.87 4.24
C SER A 75 11.98 2.65 5.19
N ALA A 76 11.73 1.37 5.49
CA ALA A 76 10.71 0.93 6.43
C ALA A 76 9.33 1.57 6.19
N ILE A 77 8.93 1.73 4.92
CA ILE A 77 7.66 2.37 4.55
C ILE A 77 6.49 1.59 5.14
N LYS A 78 5.61 2.31 5.84
CA LYS A 78 4.34 1.82 6.40
C LYS A 78 3.23 2.71 5.89
N PHE A 79 2.10 2.14 5.47
CA PHE A 79 0.95 2.94 5.05
C PHE A 79 -0.07 3.10 6.18
N ASP A 80 -0.66 4.28 6.28
CA ASP A 80 -1.88 4.55 7.07
C ASP A 80 -3.11 4.82 6.18
N LYS A 81 -2.86 5.05 4.89
CA LYS A 81 -3.88 5.17 3.86
C LYS A 81 -3.33 4.56 2.58
N ILE A 82 -4.11 3.70 1.93
CA ILE A 82 -3.70 3.03 0.71
C ILE A 82 -4.84 2.89 -0.29
N GLU A 83 -4.58 3.31 -1.52
CA GLU A 83 -5.56 3.35 -2.59
C GLU A 83 -4.86 2.94 -3.89
N ILE A 84 -5.63 2.49 -4.88
CA ILE A 84 -5.19 2.39 -6.26
C ILE A 84 -5.58 3.63 -7.06
N ARG A 85 -4.75 3.98 -8.05
CA ARG A 85 -5.04 4.96 -9.09
C ARG A 85 -4.77 4.34 -10.46
N PHE A 86 -5.71 4.49 -11.39
CA PHE A 86 -5.47 4.20 -12.79
C PHE A 86 -4.89 5.45 -13.44
N LYS A 87 -3.59 5.43 -13.70
CA LYS A 87 -2.86 6.57 -14.26
C LYS A 87 -2.82 6.41 -15.78
N SER A 88 -3.40 7.37 -16.48
CA SER A 88 -3.36 7.41 -17.95
C SER A 88 -1.93 7.60 -18.44
N ILE A 89 -1.55 6.78 -19.42
CA ILE A 89 -0.30 6.91 -20.17
C ILE A 89 -0.34 8.18 -21.04
N ASP A 90 -1.53 8.54 -21.54
CA ASP A 90 -1.81 9.81 -22.22
C ASP A 90 -2.58 10.75 -21.26
N ASN A 91 -1.94 11.81 -20.79
CA ASN A 91 -2.53 12.75 -19.83
C ASN A 91 -3.86 13.36 -20.31
N GLY A 92 -4.14 13.40 -21.63
CA GLY A 92 -5.39 13.93 -22.17
C GLY A 92 -6.65 13.17 -21.73
N MET A 93 -6.51 11.91 -21.29
CA MET A 93 -7.64 11.04 -20.92
C MET A 93 -7.85 10.87 -19.41
N GLN A 94 -6.96 11.41 -18.56
CA GLN A 94 -7.02 11.17 -17.12
C GLN A 94 -8.36 11.61 -16.50
N ASN A 95 -8.86 12.78 -16.91
CA ASN A 95 -10.12 13.33 -16.39
C ASN A 95 -11.33 12.45 -16.74
N GLU A 96 -11.32 11.83 -17.91
CA GLU A 96 -12.38 10.92 -18.35
C GLU A 96 -12.36 9.64 -17.51
N ILE A 97 -11.18 9.03 -17.36
CA ILE A 97 -10.96 7.85 -16.51
C ILE A 97 -11.41 8.12 -15.07
N ASP A 98 -10.96 9.23 -14.48
CA ASP A 98 -11.31 9.62 -13.11
C ASP A 98 -12.82 9.87 -12.96
N SER A 99 -13.49 10.38 -14.00
CA SER A 99 -14.93 10.57 -13.98
C SER A 99 -15.70 9.25 -13.98
N GLU A 100 -15.25 8.30 -14.80
CA GLU A 100 -15.86 6.96 -14.85
C GLU A 100 -15.66 6.18 -13.54
N LEU A 101 -14.45 6.25 -12.97
CA LEU A 101 -14.11 5.53 -11.74
C LEU A 101 -14.95 5.95 -10.53
N LYS A 102 -15.49 7.17 -10.47
CA LYS A 102 -16.38 7.63 -9.38
C LYS A 102 -17.61 6.75 -9.18
N ASN A 103 -17.97 5.93 -10.15
CA ASN A 103 -19.10 5.00 -10.06
C ASN A 103 -18.74 3.63 -9.45
N PHE A 104 -17.49 3.47 -9.01
CA PHE A 104 -16.95 2.21 -8.51
C PHE A 104 -16.39 2.36 -7.10
N ASP A 105 -16.58 1.30 -6.34
CA ASP A 105 -15.91 1.05 -5.07
C ASP A 105 -14.76 0.07 -5.27
N VAL A 106 -13.81 0.09 -4.35
CA VAL A 106 -12.65 -0.78 -4.36
C VAL A 106 -12.64 -1.63 -3.09
N THR A 107 -12.45 -2.93 -3.26
CA THR A 107 -12.03 -3.83 -2.19
C THR A 107 -10.57 -4.22 -2.44
N MET A 108 -9.70 -3.98 -1.47
CA MET A 108 -8.30 -4.40 -1.49
C MET A 108 -8.03 -5.29 -0.28
N ILE A 109 -7.29 -6.37 -0.48
CA ILE A 109 -6.92 -7.29 0.59
C ILE A 109 -5.40 -7.39 0.62
N HIS A 110 -4.79 -7.02 1.75
CA HIS A 110 -3.38 -7.25 2.03
C HIS A 110 -3.19 -8.73 2.37
N LEU A 111 -2.45 -9.45 1.53
CA LEU A 111 -2.28 -10.90 1.64
C LEU A 111 -0.89 -11.26 2.18
N GLY A 112 -0.88 -11.88 3.36
CA GLY A 112 0.30 -12.54 3.90
C GLY A 112 1.39 -11.57 4.36
N ASN A 113 2.61 -11.75 3.84
CA ASN A 113 3.80 -11.12 4.38
C ASN A 113 3.94 -9.64 3.98
N SER A 114 4.23 -8.78 4.95
CA SER A 114 4.71 -7.41 4.70
C SER A 114 6.23 -7.40 4.53
N TYR A 115 6.71 -6.85 3.42
CA TYR A 115 8.15 -6.75 3.13
C TYR A 115 8.66 -5.33 3.35
N TYR A 116 9.79 -5.19 4.02
CA TYR A 116 10.41 -3.89 4.30
C TYR A 116 11.83 -3.87 3.79
N ARG A 117 12.27 -2.69 3.34
CA ARG A 117 13.68 -2.41 3.11
C ARG A 117 14.16 -1.42 4.16
N TYR A 118 15.30 -1.67 4.77
CA TYR A 118 15.95 -0.72 5.67
C TYR A 118 17.44 -0.67 5.34
N GLY A 119 17.87 0.44 4.73
CA GLY A 119 19.16 0.53 4.06
C GLY A 119 19.24 -0.50 2.92
N ASP A 120 20.30 -1.31 2.91
CA ASP A 120 20.50 -2.37 1.92
C ASP A 120 19.90 -3.72 2.33
N LYS A 121 19.22 -3.79 3.48
CA LYS A 121 18.67 -5.04 4.02
C LYS A 121 17.16 -5.13 3.79
N PHE A 122 16.69 -6.36 3.56
CA PHE A 122 15.27 -6.68 3.44
C PHE A 122 14.79 -7.47 4.65
N TYR A 123 13.61 -7.13 5.16
CA TYR A 123 12.97 -7.76 6.29
C TYR A 123 11.56 -8.19 5.93
N VAL A 124 11.04 -9.18 6.65
CA VAL A 124 9.68 -9.67 6.45
C VAL A 124 8.96 -9.75 7.79
N ILE A 125 7.74 -9.23 7.82
CA ILE A 125 6.80 -9.45 8.92
C ILE A 125 5.72 -10.37 8.37
N ARG A 126 5.55 -11.53 8.99
CA ARG A 126 4.49 -12.47 8.63
C ARG A 126 3.18 -11.97 9.24
N ASN A 127 2.14 -11.91 8.44
CA ASN A 127 0.79 -11.69 8.90
C ASN A 127 -0.07 -12.88 8.43
N ASP A 128 -0.56 -13.64 9.39
CA ASP A 128 -1.40 -14.81 9.12
C ASP A 128 -2.86 -14.41 8.84
N GLN A 129 -3.20 -13.13 9.02
CA GLN A 129 -4.53 -12.59 8.77
C GLN A 129 -4.53 -11.69 7.53
N ALA A 130 -5.46 -11.98 6.62
CA ALA A 130 -5.75 -11.09 5.50
C ALA A 130 -6.46 -9.83 6.04
N ILE A 131 -6.00 -8.65 5.60
CA ILE A 131 -6.58 -7.38 6.03
C ILE A 131 -7.33 -6.78 4.85
N GLU A 132 -8.65 -6.67 4.99
CA GLU A 132 -9.54 -6.10 4.00
C GLU A 132 -9.67 -4.59 4.18
N ILE A 133 -9.53 -3.87 3.07
CA ILE A 133 -9.60 -2.42 2.93
C ILE A 133 -10.70 -2.14 1.91
N TYR A 134 -11.60 -1.22 2.25
CA TYR A 134 -12.70 -0.84 1.37
C TYR A 134 -12.82 0.68 1.34
N TYR A 135 -12.92 1.24 0.13
CA TYR A 135 -13.14 2.66 -0.11
C TYR A 135 -13.87 2.89 -1.44
N SER A 136 -14.41 4.09 -1.64
CA SER A 136 -15.03 4.53 -2.89
C SER A 136 -14.16 5.56 -3.61
N PHE A 137 -14.13 5.52 -4.95
CA PHE A 137 -13.51 6.60 -5.74
C PHE A 137 -14.33 7.90 -5.66
N LYS A 138 -15.62 7.80 -5.33
CA LYS A 138 -16.43 8.98 -5.06
C LYS A 138 -15.96 9.63 -3.76
N LYS A 139 -15.43 10.85 -3.84
CA LYS A 139 -15.04 11.67 -2.69
C LYS A 139 -16.28 12.23 -1.97
N ASP A 140 -17.09 11.36 -1.39
CA ASP A 140 -17.99 11.74 -0.31
C ASP A 140 -17.21 11.55 1.01
N LYS A 141 -17.26 12.57 1.87
CA LYS A 141 -16.49 12.64 3.13
C LYS A 141 -16.72 11.35 3.94
N GLU A 142 -15.64 10.60 4.19
CA GLU A 142 -15.57 9.46 5.11
C GLU A 142 -16.25 8.16 4.68
N VAL A 143 -15.63 7.42 3.75
CA VAL A 143 -15.68 5.95 3.82
C VAL A 143 -14.26 5.40 3.76
N TYR A 144 -13.47 5.73 4.78
CA TYR A 144 -12.38 4.88 5.22
C TYR A 144 -12.90 4.22 6.50
N LYS A 145 -13.24 2.93 6.45
CA LYS A 145 -13.41 2.19 7.70
C LYS A 145 -12.03 2.20 8.36
N LYS A 146 -11.90 2.96 9.45
CA LYS A 146 -10.71 3.02 10.29
C LYS A 146 -10.28 1.60 10.62
N ILE A 147 -9.33 1.08 9.86
CA ILE A 147 -8.38 0.14 10.44
C ILE A 147 -7.72 0.99 11.53
N ASN A 148 -7.82 0.56 12.79
CA ASN A 148 -7.03 1.14 13.86
C ASN A 148 -5.56 0.76 13.58
N MET A 149 -4.96 1.47 12.61
CA MET A 149 -3.61 1.24 12.09
C MET A 149 -2.53 1.59 13.09
N SER A 150 -2.89 2.21 14.22
CA SER A 150 -1.97 2.46 15.33
C SER A 150 -1.31 1.17 15.84
N ASP A 151 -1.94 0.00 15.65
CA ASP A 151 -1.40 -1.29 16.08
C ASP A 151 -0.89 -2.19 14.94
N ILE A 152 -1.21 -1.89 13.67
CA ILE A 152 -0.90 -2.78 12.54
C ILE A 152 0.19 -2.15 11.65
N MET A 153 1.42 -2.65 11.81
CA MET A 153 2.55 -2.29 10.95
C MET A 153 2.44 -3.02 9.61
N LEU A 154 1.79 -2.41 8.60
CA LEU A 154 1.72 -2.97 7.25
C LEU A 154 2.59 -2.20 6.26
N SER A 155 3.27 -2.97 5.41
CA SER A 155 4.02 -2.46 4.27
C SER A 155 3.12 -2.46 3.02
N PRO A 156 3.22 -1.46 2.13
CA PRO A 156 2.55 -1.51 0.83
C PRO A 156 3.14 -2.61 -0.07
N TYR A 157 4.35 -3.11 0.24
CA TYR A 157 5.03 -4.15 -0.51
C TYR A 157 4.60 -5.52 0.01
N THR A 158 3.60 -6.09 -0.67
CA THR A 158 2.97 -7.38 -0.37
C THR A 158 2.30 -7.93 -1.64
N MET A 159 1.55 -9.03 -1.51
CA MET A 159 0.51 -9.39 -2.46
C MET A 159 -0.80 -8.66 -2.11
N TRP A 160 -1.43 -8.09 -3.13
CA TRP A 160 -2.71 -7.41 -3.05
C TRP A 160 -3.74 -8.18 -3.86
N LYS A 161 -4.87 -8.49 -3.24
CA LYS A 161 -6.05 -8.93 -3.97
C LYS A 161 -7.01 -7.75 -4.11
N ILE A 162 -7.36 -7.41 -5.35
CA ILE A 162 -8.03 -6.15 -5.69
C ILE A 162 -9.26 -6.46 -6.53
N LYS A 163 -10.37 -5.81 -6.19
CA LYS A 163 -11.63 -5.90 -6.93
C LYS A 163 -12.33 -4.56 -7.01
N LEU A 164 -12.77 -4.19 -8.21
CA LEU A 164 -13.72 -3.10 -8.42
C LEU A 164 -15.15 -3.62 -8.26
N LYS A 165 -16.01 -2.85 -7.61
CA LYS A 165 -17.43 -3.16 -7.43
C LYS A 165 -18.28 -1.96 -7.88
N SER A 166 -19.35 -2.21 -8.61
CA SER A 166 -20.40 -1.22 -8.86
C SER A 166 -21.75 -1.91 -8.73
N ASN A 167 -22.73 -1.21 -8.15
CA ASN A 167 -24.09 -1.71 -8.00
C ASN A 167 -25.02 -1.23 -9.13
N SER A 168 -24.58 -0.27 -9.95
CA SER A 168 -25.46 0.45 -10.87
C SER A 168 -24.87 0.70 -12.25
N VAL A 169 -23.57 0.45 -12.46
CA VAL A 169 -22.89 0.72 -13.74
C VAL A 169 -22.11 -0.52 -14.16
N ASP A 170 -22.15 -0.85 -15.45
CA ASP A 170 -21.34 -1.92 -16.02
C ASP A 170 -19.90 -1.46 -16.33
N PHE A 171 -19.00 -2.41 -16.56
CA PHE A 171 -17.59 -2.14 -16.79
C PHE A 171 -17.25 -1.68 -18.22
N SER A 172 -18.20 -1.59 -19.14
CA SER A 172 -17.94 -1.46 -20.59
C SER A 172 -17.09 -0.25 -20.95
N ARG A 173 -17.28 0.88 -20.25
CA ARG A 173 -16.46 2.09 -20.45
C ARG A 173 -15.04 1.91 -19.95
N LEU A 174 -14.86 1.26 -18.79
CA LEU A 174 -13.53 1.00 -18.23
C LEU A 174 -12.68 0.08 -19.12
N LYS A 175 -13.32 -0.88 -19.83
CA LYS A 175 -12.62 -1.78 -20.77
C LYS A 175 -11.87 -1.05 -21.87
N ALA A 176 -12.33 0.13 -22.28
CA ALA A 176 -11.68 0.93 -23.32
C ALA A 176 -10.30 1.48 -22.90
N TYR A 177 -9.97 1.42 -21.61
CA TYR A 177 -8.73 1.94 -21.05
C TYR A 177 -7.69 0.85 -20.73
N LYS A 178 -7.97 -0.43 -21.00
CA LYS A 178 -7.13 -1.56 -20.58
C LYS A 178 -5.66 -1.49 -21.02
N ASP A 179 -5.38 -0.87 -22.17
CA ASP A 179 -4.02 -0.72 -22.73
C ASP A 179 -3.50 0.73 -22.60
N LYS A 180 -4.21 1.58 -21.84
CA LYS A 180 -3.98 3.04 -21.78
C LYS A 180 -3.63 3.53 -20.38
N VAL A 181 -3.60 2.64 -19.39
CA VAL A 181 -3.38 2.99 -17.99
C VAL A 181 -2.36 2.09 -17.34
N ASP A 182 -1.52 2.70 -16.52
CA ASP A 182 -0.80 2.01 -15.47
C ASP A 182 -1.66 1.96 -14.20
N LEU A 183 -1.40 0.98 -13.35
CA LEU A 183 -2.03 0.90 -12.03
C LEU A 183 -1.01 1.32 -10.97
N GLU A 184 -1.35 2.30 -10.15
CA GLU A 184 -0.47 2.82 -9.12
C GLU A 184 -1.05 2.56 -7.74
N LEU A 185 -0.18 2.15 -6.81
CA LEU A 185 -0.48 2.06 -5.39
C LEU A 185 -0.10 3.38 -4.72
N ILE A 186 -1.08 4.12 -4.22
CA ILE A 186 -0.93 5.48 -3.70
C ILE A 186 -1.46 5.58 -2.27
N GLY A 187 -1.21 6.71 -1.62
CA GLY A 187 -1.81 7.01 -0.33
C GLY A 187 -0.89 7.81 0.59
N HIS A 188 -0.99 7.52 1.88
CA HIS A 188 -0.24 8.17 2.94
C HIS A 188 0.41 7.13 3.84
N GLY A 189 1.53 7.50 4.45
CA GLY A 189 2.29 6.60 5.28
C GLY A 189 3.48 7.26 5.93
N THR A 190 4.24 6.48 6.68
CA THR A 190 5.48 6.91 7.34
C THR A 190 6.66 6.11 6.80
N TYR A 191 7.83 6.72 6.85
CA TYR A 191 9.08 6.08 6.45
C TYR A 191 10.27 6.65 7.24
N VAL A 192 11.41 5.96 7.17
CA VAL A 192 12.70 6.45 7.64
C VAL A 192 13.49 6.91 6.43
N HIS A 193 13.97 8.15 6.45
CA HIS A 193 14.82 8.64 5.36
C HIS A 193 16.18 7.95 5.41
N SER A 194 16.73 7.59 4.24
CA SER A 194 18.04 6.93 4.09
C SER A 194 19.16 7.61 4.89
N ASP A 195 19.14 8.92 4.99
CA ASP A 195 20.19 9.71 5.64
C ASP A 195 20.21 9.50 7.16
N ASP A 196 19.09 9.08 7.74
CA ASP A 196 18.97 8.79 9.16
C ASP A 196 19.33 7.34 9.53
N ILE A 197 19.53 6.46 8.53
CA ILE A 197 19.86 5.03 8.73
C ILE A 197 21.28 4.84 9.24
N ASN A 198 22.21 5.73 8.86
CA ASN A 198 23.61 5.66 9.26
C ASN A 198 23.88 6.24 10.67
N LYS A 199 22.86 6.81 11.31
CA LYS A 199 22.91 7.16 12.73
C LYS A 199 22.48 5.90 13.51
N ASN A 200 23.42 5.20 14.14
CA ASN A 200 23.30 3.89 14.82
C ASN A 200 22.12 3.75 15.82
N TYR A 201 20.86 3.69 15.37
CA TYR A 201 19.69 3.69 16.27
C TYR A 201 18.86 2.40 16.27
N TYR A 202 19.03 1.45 15.33
CA TYR A 202 18.08 0.35 15.14
C TYR A 202 18.68 -1.08 15.01
N GLN A 203 19.83 -1.37 15.61
CA GLN A 203 20.33 -2.76 15.62
C GLN A 203 19.54 -3.72 16.54
N GLU A 204 18.68 -3.24 17.45
CA GLU A 204 18.06 -4.10 18.47
C GLU A 204 16.61 -4.55 18.22
N LEU A 205 15.97 -4.18 17.10
CA LEU A 205 14.55 -4.52 16.86
C LEU A 205 14.32 -5.68 15.87
N LEU A 206 15.38 -6.32 15.37
CA LEU A 206 15.30 -7.36 14.33
C LEU A 206 16.14 -8.62 14.61
N THR A 207 16.58 -8.80 15.86
CA THR A 207 17.13 -10.06 16.43
C THR A 207 16.21 -10.55 17.54
#